data_AF-A0A5A7S0F0-F1
#
_entry.id   AF-A0A5A7S0F0-F1
#
_cell.length_a   1.000
_cell.length_b   1.000
_cell.length_c   1.000
_cell.angle_alpha   90.00
_cell.angle_beta   90.00
_cell.angle_gamma   90.00
#
_symmetry.space_group_name_H-M   'P 1'
#
loop_
_entity.id
_entity.type
_entity.pdbx_description
1 polymer ?
#
loop_
_entity_poly.entity_id
_entity_poly.type
_entity_poly.pdbx_seq_one_letter_code
_entity_poly.pdbx_strand_id
1 'polypeptide(L)' 'MKIMLLIVITLSIPVHATVEIIAGPYVQNVGNDCATIMWKTNIKTEKNVVYWGNSYKLINKTVAYENTEWHEVKLDGLKH' A
#
# COMPACT_ATOMS: atom_id res chain seq x y z
N MET A 1 -35.78 43.98 -9.53
CA MET A 1 -35.01 43.60 -8.33
C MET A 1 -34.16 42.38 -8.70
N LYS A 2 -32.83 42.49 -8.69
CA LYS A 2 -31.90 41.51 -9.28
C LYS A 2 -31.48 40.52 -8.18
N ILE A 3 -31.81 39.25 -8.31
CA ILE A 3 -31.43 38.20 -7.36
C ILE A 3 -29.95 37.87 -7.60
N MET A 4 -29.11 38.03 -6.58
CA MET A 4 -27.69 37.69 -6.64
C MET A 4 -27.49 36.32 -6.00
N LEU A 5 -27.15 35.32 -6.82
CA LEU A 5 -26.84 33.98 -6.36
C LEU A 5 -25.37 33.94 -5.90
N LEU A 6 -25.14 33.81 -4.59
CA LEU A 6 -23.81 33.64 -4.02
C LEU A 6 -23.47 32.14 -3.98
N ILE A 7 -22.55 31.70 -4.85
CA ILE A 7 -22.02 30.34 -4.81
C ILE A 7 -20.75 30.38 -3.95
N VAL A 8 -20.80 29.74 -2.77
CA VAL A 8 -19.62 29.56 -1.92
C VAL A 8 -18.88 28.32 -2.40
N ILE A 9 -17.72 28.50 -3.05
CA ILE A 9 -16.83 27.40 -3.44
C ILE A 9 -15.82 27.20 -2.32
N THR A 10 -15.99 26.18 -1.50
CA THR A 10 -14.96 25.77 -0.53
C THR A 10 -13.87 25.01 -1.29
N LEU A 11 -12.70 25.62 -1.49
CA LEU A 11 -11.51 24.85 -1.89
C LEU A 11 -11.00 24.08 -0.65
N SER A 12 -11.36 22.80 -0.55
CA SER A 12 -10.64 21.90 0.36
C SER A 12 -9.26 21.63 -0.25
N ILE A 13 -8.21 22.19 0.34
CA ILE A 13 -6.84 21.77 0.00
C ILE A 13 -6.71 20.35 0.56
N PRO A 14 -6.47 19.31 -0.27
CA PRO A 14 -6.23 17.99 0.26
C PRO A 14 -4.97 18.08 1.12
N VAL A 15 -5.09 17.76 2.41
CA VAL A 15 -3.92 17.60 3.25
C VAL A 15 -3.13 16.45 2.64
N HIS A 16 -1.90 16.72 2.19
CA HIS A 16 -1.04 15.68 1.63
C HIS A 16 -0.55 14.85 2.82
N ALA A 17 -1.31 13.82 3.17
CA ALA A 17 -0.90 12.86 4.18
C ALA A 17 0.32 12.10 3.65
N THR A 18 1.39 12.05 4.45
CA THR A 18 2.55 11.20 4.20
C THR A 18 2.14 9.75 4.34
N VAL A 19 2.59 8.88 3.43
CA VAL A 19 2.32 7.44 3.54
C VAL A 19 3.20 6.85 4.64
N GLU A 20 2.57 6.16 5.58
CA GLU A 20 3.24 5.48 6.70
C GLU A 20 2.66 4.08 6.87
N ILE A 21 3.53 3.10 7.15
CA ILE A 21 3.10 1.76 7.57
C ILE A 21 2.73 1.85 9.06
N ILE A 22 1.47 1.53 9.37
CA ILE A 22 0.91 1.61 10.74
C ILE A 22 0.63 0.23 11.34
N ALA A 23 0.75 -0.85 10.56
CA ALA A 23 0.71 -2.23 11.05
C ALA A 23 1.48 -3.17 10.11
N GLY A 24 2.14 -4.20 10.67
CA GLY A 24 2.98 -5.14 9.93
C GLY A 24 4.39 -4.60 9.64
N PRO A 25 5.11 -5.14 8.65
CA PRO A 25 4.70 -6.27 7.79
C PRO A 25 4.65 -7.60 8.57
N TYR A 26 3.61 -8.38 8.30
CA TYR A 26 3.42 -9.73 8.82
C TYR A 26 3.62 -10.75 7.70
N VAL A 27 4.27 -11.86 8.03
CA VAL A 27 4.35 -13.02 7.15
C VAL A 27 3.22 -13.98 7.51
N GLN A 28 2.41 -14.37 6.55
CA GLN A 28 1.29 -15.30 6.70
C GLN A 28 1.33 -16.37 5.60
N ASN A 29 0.50 -17.41 5.74
CA ASN A 29 0.34 -18.48 4.73
C ASN A 29 1.66 -19.06 4.22
N VAL A 30 2.59 -19.35 5.14
CA VAL A 30 3.91 -19.88 4.81
C VAL A 30 3.76 -21.31 4.27
N GLY A 31 4.14 -21.50 3.02
CA GLY A 31 4.29 -22.80 2.37
C GLY A 31 5.77 -23.15 2.15
N ASN A 32 6.01 -24.24 1.42
CA ASN A 32 7.36 -24.73 1.12
C ASN A 32 8.16 -23.75 0.22
N ASP A 33 7.48 -23.03 -0.67
CA ASP A 33 8.09 -22.12 -1.63
C ASP A 33 7.30 -20.81 -1.77
N CYS A 34 6.42 -20.52 -0.83
CA CYS A 34 5.58 -19.32 -0.87
C CYS A 34 5.31 -18.76 0.51
N ALA A 35 5.00 -17.46 0.55
CA ALA A 35 4.53 -16.78 1.74
C ALA A 35 3.74 -15.53 1.32
N THR A 36 2.82 -15.10 2.17
CA THR A 36 2.09 -13.85 1.97
C THR A 36 2.62 -12.77 2.91
N ILE A 37 2.91 -11.59 2.38
CA ILE A 37 3.26 -10.40 3.16
C ILE A 37 2.04 -9.50 3.29
N MET A 38 1.66 -9.15 4.51
CA MET A 38 0.53 -8.25 4.78
C MET A 38 0.93 -7.06 5.64
N TRP A 39 0.45 -5.88 5.30
CA TRP A 39 0.68 -4.66 6.08
C TRP A 39 -0.47 -3.67 5.92
N LYS A 40 -0.51 -2.66 6.79
CA LYS A 40 -1.46 -1.56 6.71
C LYS A 40 -0.75 -0.21 6.57
N THR A 41 -1.23 0.64 5.69
CA THR A 41 -0.85 2.07 5.60
C THR A 41 -1.89 2.99 6.23
N ASN A 42 -1.48 4.20 6.64
CA ASN A 42 -2.36 5.23 7.20
C ASN A 42 -3.33 5.84 6.17
N ILE A 43 -3.02 5.73 4.88
CA ILE A 43 -3.87 6.15 3.75
C ILE A 43 -3.84 5.07 2.67
N LYS A 44 -4.79 5.12 1.73
CA LYS A 44 -4.80 4.20 0.59
C LYS A 44 -3.63 4.48 -0.34
N THR A 45 -3.00 3.41 -0.86
CA THR A 45 -1.89 3.50 -1.81
C THR A 45 -2.10 2.52 -2.94
N GLU A 46 -1.87 2.94 -4.20
CA GLU A 46 -2.20 2.15 -5.39
C GLU A 46 -1.11 1.16 -5.82
N LYS A 47 0.17 1.49 -5.62
CA LYS A 47 1.30 0.70 -6.08
C LYS A 47 2.13 0.24 -4.89
N ASN A 48 1.96 -1.03 -4.55
CA ASN A 48 2.45 -1.63 -3.32
C ASN A 48 3.54 -2.64 -3.67
N VAL A 49 4.74 -2.47 -3.11
CA VAL A 49 5.94 -3.21 -3.56
C VAL A 49 6.59 -3.93 -2.39
N VAL A 50 6.85 -5.23 -2.57
CA VAL A 50 7.68 -6.02 -1.67
C VAL A 50 8.97 -6.42 -2.39
N TYR A 51 10.10 -6.04 -1.81
CA TYR A 51 11.42 -6.53 -2.20
C TYR A 51 11.80 -7.70 -1.30
N TRP A 52 12.35 -8.76 -1.86
CA TRP A 52 12.68 -9.98 -1.11
C TRP A 52 13.89 -10.71 -1.69
N GLY A 53 14.50 -11.61 -0.90
CA GLY A 53 15.66 -12.41 -1.28
C GLY A 53 16.37 -13.03 -0.07
N ASN A 54 17.36 -13.89 -0.33
CA ASN A 54 18.09 -14.65 0.70
C ASN A 54 19.36 -13.93 1.21
N SER A 55 19.50 -12.64 0.90
CA SER A 55 20.64 -11.83 1.34
C SER A 55 20.19 -10.39 1.59
N TYR A 56 21.06 -9.57 2.17
CA TYR A 56 20.81 -8.13 2.34
C TYR A 56 20.53 -7.41 1.01
N LYS A 57 21.02 -7.95 -0.11
CA LYS A 57 20.68 -7.49 -1.44
C LYS A 57 19.40 -8.22 -1.89
N LEU A 58 18.27 -7.55 -1.72
CA LEU A 58 16.97 -8.01 -2.17
C LEU A 58 16.90 -7.87 -3.70
N ILE A 59 16.95 -9.00 -4.41
CA ILE A 59 16.98 -9.04 -5.88
C ILE A 59 15.61 -9.29 -6.51
N ASN A 60 14.67 -9.84 -5.73
CA ASN A 60 13.32 -10.13 -6.20
C ASN A 60 12.37 -9.01 -5.81
N LYS A 61 11.33 -8.83 -6.62
CA LYS A 61 10.32 -7.79 -6.44
C LYS A 61 8.96 -8.33 -6.87
N THR A 62 7.97 -8.12 -6.02
CA THR A 62 6.55 -8.36 -6.34
C THR A 62 5.77 -7.06 -6.14
N VAL A 63 4.82 -6.79 -7.03
CA VAL A 63 4.00 -5.56 -7.01
C VAL A 63 2.52 -5.94 -6.99
N ALA A 64 1.76 -5.32 -6.09
CA ALA A 64 0.31 -5.33 -6.08
C ALA A 64 -0.22 -3.95 -6.48
N TYR A 65 -1.28 -3.93 -7.29
CA TYR A 65 -1.94 -2.71 -7.77
C TYR A 65 -3.37 -2.66 -7.22
N GLU A 66 -3.51 -2.09 -6.03
CA GLU A 66 -4.78 -2.05 -5.30
C GLU A 66 -4.88 -0.72 -4.57
N ASN A 67 -6.04 -0.05 -4.59
CA ASN A 67 -6.21 1.24 -3.90
C ASN A 67 -6.83 1.05 -2.50
N THR A 68 -6.04 0.51 -1.57
CA THR A 68 -6.47 0.06 -0.24
C THR A 68 -5.50 0.53 0.85
N GLU A 69 -5.93 0.52 2.11
CA GLU A 69 -5.04 0.69 3.27
C GLU A 69 -4.42 -0.63 3.72
N TRP A 70 -5.14 -1.74 3.53
CA TRP A 70 -4.70 -3.09 3.88
C TRP A 70 -4.19 -3.78 2.63
N HIS A 71 -2.90 -4.13 2.65
CA HIS A 71 -2.18 -4.66 1.50
C HIS A 71 -1.80 -6.11 1.71
N GLU A 72 -1.83 -6.85 0.60
CA GLU A 72 -1.38 -8.24 0.55
C GLU A 72 -0.50 -8.46 -0.68
N VAL A 73 0.65 -9.12 -0.49
CA VAL A 73 1.52 -9.56 -1.58
C VAL A 73 1.94 -11.00 -1.36
N LYS A 74 1.54 -11.88 -2.28
CA LYS A 74 2.02 -13.27 -2.32
C LYS A 74 3.41 -13.33 -2.96
N LEU A 75 4.33 -14.00 -2.27
CA LEU A 75 5.65 -14.37 -2.76
C LEU A 75 5.61 -15.84 -3.16
N ASP A 76 6.14 -16.16 -4.33
CA ASP A 76 6.23 -17.51 -4.88
C ASP A 76 7.68 -17.81 -5.30
N GLY A 77 8.04 -19.10 -5.34
CA GLY A 77 9.39 -19.53 -5.68
C GLY A 77 10.45 -19.19 -4.63
N LEU A 78 10.06 -19.07 -3.36
CA LEU A 78 10.97 -18.94 -2.24
C LEU A 78 11.89 -20.16 -2.18
N LYS A 79 13.19 -19.93 -2.06
CA LYS A 79 14.18 -21.00 -1.88
C LYS A 79 14.70 -20.94 -0.45
N HIS A 80 14.66 -22.09 0.24
CA HIS A 80 15.31 -22.27 1.54
C HIS A 80 16.83 -22.11 1.44
#